data_AF-A0A537VIY8-F1
#
_entry.id   AF-A0A537VIY8-F1
#
_cell.length_a   1.000
_cell.length_b   1.000
_cell.length_c   1.000
_cell.angle_alpha   90.00
_cell.angle_beta   90.00
_cell.angle_gamma   90.00
#
_symmetry.space_group_name_H-M   'P 1'
#
loop_
_entity.id
_entity.type
_entity.pdbx_description
1 polymer ?
#
loop_
_entity_poly.entity_id
_entity_poly.type
_entity_poly.pdbx_seq_one_letter_code
_entity_poly.pdbx_strand_id
1 'polypeptide(L)'
;MRRDRSNANEQPPSKRPSTIYRLIWQAARARKQITCIYGGRYREACPHILGYKKLGQEAVFVFQFGGDTTSRLPPQGDWRCLDLAGVTDVQVRAGRWHSGTRHTKTQTCIQFVDVDVNVPDTLKRRQPLAFGSPALRPPRLAGE
;
A
#
# COMPACT_ATOMS: atom_id res chain seq x y z
N MET A 1 -3.95 -41.72 16.77
CA MET A 1 -2.74 -40.91 16.44
C MET A 1 -2.66 -40.68 14.94
N ARG A 2 -3.04 -39.49 14.44
CA ARG A 2 -2.42 -38.85 13.26
C ARG A 2 -2.50 -37.34 13.46
N ARG A 3 -1.36 -36.69 13.23
CA ARG A 3 -0.98 -35.37 13.74
C ARG A 3 -1.75 -34.27 13.02
N ASP A 4 -2.41 -33.43 13.80
CA ASP A 4 -2.84 -32.11 13.38
C ASP A 4 -1.58 -31.29 13.07
N ARG A 5 -1.34 -30.98 11.78
CA ARG A 5 -0.26 -30.06 11.40
C ARG A 5 -0.83 -28.65 11.48
N SER A 6 -0.87 -28.14 12.70
CA SER A 6 -1.07 -26.72 12.98
C SER A 6 0.06 -25.95 12.29
N ASN A 7 -0.26 -25.23 11.21
CA ASN A 7 0.69 -24.37 10.53
C ASN A 7 0.89 -23.13 11.40
N ALA A 8 1.88 -23.18 12.28
CA ALA A 8 2.26 -22.12 13.19
C ALA A 8 2.92 -20.96 12.42
N ASN A 9 2.14 -20.12 11.73
CA ASN A 9 2.56 -18.77 11.36
C ASN A 9 1.40 -17.80 11.02
N GLU A 10 0.35 -17.78 11.82
CA GLU A 10 -0.60 -16.66 11.84
C GLU A 10 -0.48 -15.94 13.17
N GLN A 11 0.57 -15.12 13.30
CA GLN A 11 0.54 -14.08 14.32
C GLN A 11 -0.69 -13.20 14.06
N PRO A 12 -1.56 -12.98 15.07
CA PRO A 12 -2.72 -12.13 14.91
C PRO A 12 -2.27 -10.74 14.44
N PRO A 13 -3.04 -10.07 13.56
CA PRO A 13 -2.66 -8.77 13.03
C PRO A 13 -2.38 -7.83 14.19
N SER A 14 -1.15 -7.33 14.25
CA SER A 14 -0.70 -6.52 15.37
C SER A 14 -1.59 -5.28 15.52
N LYS A 15 -1.91 -4.89 16.76
CA LYS A 15 -2.74 -3.71 17.05
C LYS A 15 -2.13 -2.38 16.58
N ARG A 16 -0.92 -2.37 16.04
CA ARG A 16 -0.17 -1.17 15.69
C ARG A 16 0.39 -1.29 14.26
N PRO A 17 0.16 -0.29 13.39
CA PRO A 17 0.77 -0.31 12.07
C PRO A 17 2.29 -0.44 12.13
N SER A 18 2.87 -1.20 11.20
CA SER A 18 4.31 -1.44 11.11
C SER A 18 5.12 -0.16 10.84
N THR A 19 6.45 -0.24 10.99
CA THR A 19 7.34 0.87 10.64
C THR A 19 7.23 1.24 9.16
N ILE A 20 7.22 0.23 8.28
CA ILE A 20 7.07 0.44 6.82
C ILE A 20 5.73 1.11 6.51
N TYR A 21 4.65 0.65 7.15
CA TYR A 21 3.34 1.28 7.01
C TYR A 21 3.38 2.76 7.37
N ARG A 22 3.96 3.12 8.52
CA ARG A 22 4.05 4.51 8.98
C ARG A 22 4.88 5.38 8.02
N LEU A 23 5.98 4.86 7.49
CA LEU A 23 6.81 5.58 6.51
C LEU A 23 6.03 5.86 5.23
N ILE A 24 5.35 4.84 4.67
CA ILE A 24 4.54 4.98 3.46
C ILE A 24 3.34 5.91 3.72
N TRP A 25 2.74 5.83 4.91
CA TRP A 25 1.65 6.71 5.33
C TRP A 25 2.06 8.18 5.31
N GLN A 26 3.26 8.50 5.83
CA GLN A 26 3.83 9.85 5.77
C GLN A 26 4.12 10.27 4.33
N ALA A 27 4.72 9.38 3.53
CA ALA A 27 5.07 9.66 2.14
C ALA A 27 3.83 9.97 1.28
N ALA A 28 2.77 9.17 1.39
CA ALA A 28 1.52 9.37 0.67
C ALA A 28 0.87 10.73 1.01
N ARG A 29 0.77 11.06 2.30
CA ARG A 29 0.22 12.34 2.77
C ARG A 29 1.02 13.55 2.31
N ALA A 30 2.33 13.40 2.22
CA ALA A 30 3.23 14.45 1.73
C ALA A 30 3.40 14.45 0.20
N ARG A 31 2.71 13.58 -0.53
CA ARG A 31 2.90 13.33 -1.97
C ARG A 31 4.37 13.17 -2.36
N LYS A 32 5.11 12.40 -1.57
CA LYS A 32 6.51 12.04 -1.83
C LYS A 32 6.63 10.67 -2.48
N GLN A 33 7.63 10.53 -3.33
CA GLN A 33 7.97 9.25 -3.93
C GLN A 33 8.53 8.30 -2.87
N ILE A 34 8.34 7.00 -3.09
CA ILE A 34 9.07 5.95 -2.39
C ILE A 34 9.96 5.19 -3.36
N THR A 35 11.09 4.73 -2.83
CA THR A 35 11.87 3.65 -3.43
C THR A 35 11.85 2.46 -2.46
N CYS A 36 11.91 1.24 -2.99
CA CYS A 36 11.99 0.04 -2.16
C CYS A 36 12.49 -1.17 -2.94
N ILE A 37 12.83 -2.24 -2.21
CA ILE A 37 12.99 -3.58 -2.76
C ILE A 37 11.70 -4.38 -2.52
N TYR A 38 11.17 -4.99 -3.59
CA TYR A 38 10.02 -5.88 -3.54
C TYR A 38 10.23 -7.10 -4.44
N GLY A 39 10.16 -8.30 -3.85
CA GLY A 39 10.47 -9.55 -4.56
C GLY A 39 11.90 -9.56 -5.12
N GLY A 40 12.87 -9.03 -4.36
CA GLY A 40 14.29 -8.97 -4.74
C GLY A 40 14.62 -7.97 -5.84
N ARG A 41 13.74 -7.00 -6.11
CA ARG A 41 13.90 -6.06 -7.21
C ARG A 41 13.59 -4.62 -6.77
N TYR A 42 14.33 -3.67 -7.33
CA TYR A 42 14.17 -2.25 -7.03
C TYR A 42 12.89 -1.68 -7.64
N ARG A 43 12.24 -0.76 -6.93
CA ARG A 43 10.98 -0.11 -7.33
C ARG A 43 11.06 1.38 -7.09
N GLU A 44 10.47 2.15 -8.00
CA GLU A 44 10.24 3.58 -7.84
C GLU A 44 8.77 3.87 -8.03
N ALA A 45 8.10 4.39 -7.00
CA ALA A 45 6.66 4.49 -7.01
C ALA A 45 6.11 5.68 -6.22
N CYS A 46 4.88 6.08 -6.52
CA CYS A 46 4.09 7.05 -5.76
C CYS A 46 2.96 6.31 -5.01
N PRO A 47 2.93 6.31 -3.67
CA PRO A 47 1.91 5.58 -2.91
C PRO A 47 0.57 6.31 -2.90
N HIS A 48 -0.48 5.72 -3.48
CA HIS A 48 -1.78 6.37 -3.64
C HIS A 48 -2.81 5.96 -2.60
N ILE A 49 -2.88 4.66 -2.29
CA ILE A 49 -3.83 4.13 -1.31
C ILE A 49 -3.06 3.20 -0.37
N LEU A 50 -3.23 3.39 0.93
CA LEU A 50 -2.61 2.58 1.97
C LEU A 50 -3.69 2.06 2.92
N GLY A 51 -3.59 0.79 3.28
CA GLY A 51 -4.61 0.16 4.10
C GLY A 51 -4.33 -1.31 4.35
N TYR A 52 -5.42 -2.06 4.48
CA TYR A 52 -5.38 -3.46 4.83
C TYR A 52 -6.17 -4.32 3.85
N LYS A 53 -5.70 -5.55 3.65
CA LYS A 53 -6.46 -6.65 3.03
C LYS A 53 -7.53 -7.17 3.99
N LYS A 54 -8.34 -8.11 3.49
CA LYS A 54 -9.47 -8.72 4.22
C LYS A 54 -9.07 -9.29 5.58
N LEU A 55 -7.89 -9.92 5.69
CA LEU A 55 -7.42 -10.56 6.92
C LEU A 55 -6.42 -9.69 7.71
N GLY A 56 -6.33 -8.39 7.39
CA GLY A 56 -5.50 -7.44 8.12
C GLY A 56 -4.05 -7.34 7.64
N GLN A 57 -3.66 -8.01 6.56
CA GLN A 57 -2.34 -7.78 5.96
C GLN A 57 -2.24 -6.34 5.46
N GLU A 58 -1.14 -5.67 5.81
CA GLU A 58 -0.83 -4.33 5.34
C GLU A 58 -0.48 -4.35 3.84
N ALA A 59 -1.10 -3.47 3.07
CA ALA A 59 -0.85 -3.36 1.64
C ALA A 59 -0.91 -1.90 1.18
N VAL A 60 -0.15 -1.59 0.13
CA VAL A 60 -0.17 -0.29 -0.54
C VAL A 60 -0.45 -0.46 -2.03
N PHE A 61 -1.31 0.39 -2.55
CA PHE A 61 -1.57 0.55 -3.97
C PHE A 61 -0.81 1.77 -4.46
N VAL A 62 0.10 1.56 -5.40
CA VAL A 62 1.08 2.53 -5.85
C VAL A 62 1.00 2.70 -7.36
N PHE A 63 1.44 3.85 -7.84
CA PHE A 63 1.80 4.01 -9.23
C PHE A 63 3.30 3.82 -9.38
N GLN A 64 3.73 2.71 -9.98
CA GLN A 64 5.13 2.46 -10.28
C GLN A 64 5.50 3.17 -11.58
N PHE A 65 6.43 4.11 -11.52
CA PHE A 65 6.87 4.91 -12.68
C PHE A 65 8.30 4.56 -13.13
N GLY A 66 9.03 3.76 -12.35
CA GLY A 66 10.40 3.37 -12.64
C GLY A 66 10.84 2.13 -11.86
N GLY A 67 12.15 1.87 -11.88
CA GLY A 67 12.74 0.65 -11.35
C GLY A 67 12.38 -0.61 -12.13
N ASP A 68 12.62 -1.75 -11.51
CA ASP A 68 12.52 -3.05 -12.14
C ASP A 68 11.12 -3.65 -12.02
N THR A 69 10.84 -4.65 -12.85
CA THR A 69 9.67 -5.53 -12.75
C THR A 69 10.00 -6.84 -13.47
N THR A 70 9.27 -7.91 -13.17
CA THR A 70 9.47 -9.21 -13.84
C THR A 70 9.05 -9.17 -15.31
N SER A 71 8.05 -8.37 -15.64
CA SER A 71 7.64 -8.02 -17.01
C SER A 71 8.03 -6.58 -17.35
N ARG A 72 7.99 -6.21 -18.64
CA ARG A 72 8.27 -4.84 -19.09
C ARG A 72 7.32 -3.84 -18.40
N LEU A 73 7.87 -2.80 -17.76
CA LEU A 73 7.09 -1.65 -17.29
C LEU A 73 6.70 -0.79 -18.51
N PRO A 74 5.42 -0.42 -18.68
CA PRO A 74 5.04 0.55 -19.71
C PRO A 74 5.78 1.88 -19.50
N PRO A 75 6.14 2.63 -20.58
CA PRO A 75 6.85 3.91 -20.45
C PRO A 75 6.16 4.93 -19.55
N GLN A 76 4.83 4.90 -19.50
CA GLN A 76 4.03 5.77 -18.65
C GLN A 76 4.00 5.33 -17.17
N GLY A 77 4.50 4.14 -16.84
CA GLY A 77 4.31 3.49 -15.55
C GLY A 77 3.03 2.66 -15.49
N ASP A 78 2.78 2.04 -14.34
CA ASP A 78 1.61 1.19 -14.15
C ASP A 78 1.22 1.07 -12.67
N TRP A 79 -0.04 0.74 -12.43
CA TRP A 79 -0.57 0.52 -11.09
C TRP A 79 -0.09 -0.81 -10.53
N ARG A 80 0.38 -0.82 -9.28
CA ARG A 80 0.86 -2.02 -8.59
C ARG A 80 0.27 -2.07 -7.19
N CYS A 81 0.00 -3.28 -6.73
CA CYS A 81 -0.25 -3.51 -5.32
C CYS A 81 0.92 -4.25 -4.70
N LEU A 82 1.38 -3.77 -3.55
CA LEU A 82 2.51 -4.33 -2.82
C LEU A 82 2.04 -4.75 -1.43
N ASP A 83 2.37 -5.97 -1.05
CA ASP A 83 2.17 -6.46 0.32
C ASP A 83 3.34 -5.99 1.16
N LEU A 84 3.08 -5.24 2.25
CA LEU A 84 4.17 -4.61 2.99
C LEU A 84 5.09 -5.63 3.68
N ALA A 85 4.59 -6.84 3.94
CA ALA A 85 5.40 -7.95 4.43
C ALA A 85 6.53 -8.36 3.45
N GLY A 86 6.39 -8.08 2.15
CA GLY A 86 7.40 -8.34 1.13
C GLY A 86 8.23 -7.12 0.73
N VAL A 87 7.98 -5.96 1.35
CA VAL A 87 8.67 -4.69 1.06
C VAL A 87 9.86 -4.53 2.01
N THR A 88 11.01 -4.15 1.48
CA THR A 88 12.24 -3.87 2.25
C THR A 88 12.96 -2.64 1.70
N ASP A 89 13.93 -2.11 2.44
CA ASP A 89 14.74 -0.93 2.08
C ASP A 89 13.91 0.25 1.56
N VAL A 90 12.89 0.64 2.33
CA VAL A 90 12.00 1.74 1.95
C VAL A 90 12.68 3.06 2.22
N GLN A 91 12.79 3.89 1.19
CA GLN A 91 13.26 5.26 1.31
C GLN A 91 12.24 6.22 0.75
N VAL A 92 12.11 7.38 1.38
CA VAL A 92 11.21 8.46 0.96
C VAL A 92 12.03 9.57 0.36
N ARG A 93 11.69 10.02 -0.85
CA ARG A 93 12.42 11.10 -1.52
C ARG A 93 11.49 12.12 -2.16
N ALA A 94 12.00 13.33 -2.35
CA ALA A 94 11.33 14.34 -3.16
C ALA A 94 11.39 13.95 -4.65
N GLY A 95 10.42 14.43 -5.42
CA GLY A 95 10.35 14.20 -6.86
C GLY A 95 8.97 14.52 -7.41
N ARG A 96 8.83 14.50 -8.74
CA ARG A 96 7.53 14.69 -9.39
C ARG A 96 6.55 13.61 -8.93
N TRP A 97 5.33 13.99 -8.56
CA TRP A 97 4.28 13.00 -8.30
C TRP A 97 3.81 12.39 -9.62
N HIS A 98 3.85 11.07 -9.73
CA HIS A 98 3.38 10.31 -10.88
C HIS A 98 2.06 9.62 -10.55
N SER A 99 1.14 9.56 -11.51
CA SER A 99 -0.14 8.87 -11.39
C SER A 99 -0.56 8.36 -12.77
N GLY A 100 -1.38 7.32 -12.83
CA GLY A 100 -1.97 6.80 -14.06
C GLY A 100 -3.24 7.56 -14.48
N THR A 101 -3.77 7.20 -15.66
CA THR A 101 -5.10 7.68 -16.11
C THR A 101 -6.21 7.20 -15.17
N ARG A 102 -7.33 7.94 -15.14
CA ARG A 102 -8.42 7.77 -14.16
C ARG A 102 -8.87 6.31 -14.03
N HIS A 103 -9.07 5.95 -12.78
CA HIS A 103 -9.38 4.62 -12.26
C HIS A 103 -10.75 4.13 -12.75
N THR A 104 -10.82 3.39 -13.85
CA THR A 104 -12.08 2.77 -14.33
C THR A 104 -12.41 1.44 -13.65
N LYS A 105 -11.53 0.93 -12.77
CA LYS A 105 -11.70 -0.36 -12.09
C LYS A 105 -11.51 -0.19 -10.59
N THR A 106 -12.34 -0.83 -9.79
CA THR A 106 -12.14 -0.91 -8.33
C THR A 106 -10.80 -1.58 -8.02
N GLN A 107 -9.96 -0.92 -7.23
CA GLN A 107 -8.80 -1.49 -6.58
C GLN A 107 -9.26 -2.58 -5.62
N THR A 108 -8.91 -3.85 -5.90
CA THR A 108 -9.36 -4.99 -5.10
C THR A 108 -8.40 -5.39 -3.99
N CYS A 109 -7.15 -4.93 -4.07
CA CYS A 109 -6.10 -5.39 -3.17
C CYS A 109 -6.10 -4.71 -1.79
N ILE A 110 -6.76 -3.56 -1.64
CA ILE A 110 -6.98 -2.91 -0.35
C ILE A 110 -8.48 -2.93 -0.09
N GLN A 111 -8.89 -3.48 1.05
CA GLN A 111 -10.29 -3.64 1.46
C GLN A 111 -10.67 -2.65 2.56
N PHE A 112 -9.69 -2.24 3.37
CA PHE A 112 -9.88 -1.27 4.44
C PHE A 112 -8.86 -0.14 4.29
N VAL A 113 -9.34 1.02 3.83
CA VAL A 113 -8.52 2.17 3.46
C VAL A 113 -8.26 3.04 4.68
N ASP A 114 -6.98 3.26 4.99
CA ASP A 114 -6.56 4.32 5.91
C ASP A 114 -6.31 5.61 5.13
N VAL A 115 -5.43 5.58 4.13
CA VAL A 115 -5.09 6.75 3.31
C VAL A 115 -5.51 6.52 1.87
N ASP A 116 -6.15 7.53 1.27
CA ASP A 116 -6.29 7.69 -0.18
C ASP A 116 -5.93 9.14 -0.51
N VAL A 117 -4.88 9.34 -1.32
CA VAL A 117 -4.37 10.68 -1.69
C VAL A 117 -5.38 11.56 -2.42
N ASN A 118 -6.47 10.99 -2.88
CA ASN A 118 -7.58 11.69 -3.54
C ASN A 118 -8.79 11.93 -2.62
N VAL A 119 -8.76 11.46 -1.36
CA VAL A 119 -9.81 11.68 -0.36
C VAL A 119 -9.28 12.58 0.75
N PRO A 120 -9.54 13.91 0.72
CA PRO A 120 -8.92 14.89 1.61
C PRO A 120 -9.01 14.57 3.10
N ASP A 121 -10.12 13.99 3.55
CA ASP A 121 -10.33 13.69 4.97
C ASP A 121 -9.40 12.59 5.50
N THR A 122 -8.92 11.69 4.63
CA THR A 122 -7.93 10.68 5.03
C THR A 122 -6.55 11.29 5.30
N LEU A 123 -6.26 12.47 4.75
CA LEU A 123 -4.97 13.14 4.87
C LEU A 123 -4.84 14.00 6.13
N LYS A 124 -5.95 14.33 6.79
CA LYS A 124 -5.99 15.22 7.98
C LYS A 124 -5.63 14.51 9.29
N ARG A 125 -5.50 13.18 9.28
CA ARG A 125 -5.24 12.37 10.48
C ARG A 125 -3.83 12.62 11.04
N ARG A 126 -3.71 12.61 12.37
CA ARG A 126 -2.42 12.78 13.06
C ARG A 126 -1.59 11.50 13.14
N GLN A 127 -2.23 10.34 12.99
CA GLN A 127 -1.61 9.02 13.05
C GLN A 127 -2.33 8.04 12.13
N PRO A 128 -1.66 6.97 11.67
CA PRO A 128 -2.31 5.90 10.91
C PRO A 128 -3.32 5.13 11.76
N LEU A 129 -4.35 4.62 11.10
CA LEU A 129 -5.34 3.75 11.72
C LEU A 129 -4.85 2.31 11.76
N ALA A 130 -5.02 1.64 12.90
CA ALA A 130 -4.80 0.21 13.02
C ALA A 130 -5.93 -0.59 12.34
N PHE A 131 -5.63 -1.82 11.92
CA PHE A 131 -6.64 -2.75 11.42
C PHE A 131 -7.77 -2.94 12.44
N GLY A 132 -9.01 -3.03 11.95
CA GLY A 132 -10.22 -3.10 12.78
C GLY A 132 -10.72 -1.75 13.32
N SER A 133 -10.02 -0.64 13.04
CA SER A 133 -10.55 0.68 13.38
C SER A 133 -11.86 0.96 12.62
N PRO A 134 -12.92 1.45 13.29
CA PRO A 134 -14.18 1.80 12.63
C PRO A 134 -14.06 3.01 11.70
N ALA A 135 -12.95 3.75 11.76
CA ALA A 135 -12.67 4.88 10.88
C ALA A 135 -11.98 4.50 9.56
N LEU A 136 -11.63 3.22 9.38
CA LEU A 136 -11.18 2.71 8.09
C LEU A 136 -12.33 2.76 7.10
N ARG A 137 -12.04 3.18 5.87
CA ARG A 137 -13.03 3.34 4.81
C ARG A 137 -13.10 2.10 3.92
N PRO A 138 -14.24 1.81 3.29
CA PRO A 138 -14.24 0.89 2.16
C PRO A 138 -13.44 1.47 0.98
N PRO A 139 -13.06 0.64 0.00
CA PRO A 139 -12.45 1.12 -1.23
C PRO A 139 -13.44 2.02 -2.00
N ARG A 140 -12.94 3.04 -2.70
CA ARG A 140 -13.77 3.84 -3.62
C ARG A 140 -14.46 2.94 -4.63
N LEU A 141 -15.74 3.22 -4.91
CA LEU A 141 -16.47 2.54 -5.96
C LEU A 141 -15.97 3.03 -7.34
N ALA A 142 -16.07 2.18 -8.35
CA ALA A 142 -15.75 2.58 -9.71
C ALA A 142 -16.71 3.71 -10.15
N GLY A 143 -16.15 4.85 -10.60
CA GLY A 143 -16.93 6.02 -11.04
C GLY A 143 -17.00 7.19 -10.06
N GLU A 144 -16.44 7.05 -8.85
CA GLU A 144 -16.27 8.14 -7.85
C GLU A 144 -14.95 8.89 -7.98
#